data_AF-A0A3B8VGM5-F1
#
_entry.id   AF-A0A3B8VGM5-F1
#
_cell.length_a   1.000
_cell.length_b   1.000
_cell.length_c   1.000
_cell.angle_alpha   90.00
_cell.angle_beta   90.00
_cell.angle_gamma   90.00
#
_symmetry.space_group_name_H-M   'P 1'
#
loop_
_entity.id
_entity.type
_entity.pdbx_description
1 polymer ?
#
loop_
_entity_poly.entity_id
_entity_poly.type
_entity_poly.pdbx_seq_one_letter_code
_entity_poly.pdbx_strand_id
1 'polypeptide(L)' 'MSPSSNIWKPFTISKVSPDPLTVKSGKGLYLELEDGRRIKDMISSWWVNLHGHA' A
#
# COMPACT_ATOMS: atom_id res chain seq x y z
N MET A 1 3.91 17.86 10.94
CA MET A 1 3.83 16.40 11.18
C MET A 1 2.39 16.00 10.95
N SER A 2 2.12 15.09 10.02
CA SER A 2 0.80 14.49 9.87
C SER A 2 0.37 13.88 11.22
N PRO A 3 -0.90 13.98 11.65
CA PRO A 3 -1.33 13.44 12.93
C PRO A 3 -0.98 11.96 13.02
N SER A 4 -0.45 11.54 14.17
CA SER A 4 -0.08 10.16 14.44
C SER A 4 -1.28 9.25 14.21
N SER A 5 -1.22 8.48 13.12
CA SER A 5 -2.22 7.46 12.80
C SER A 5 -2.37 6.51 13.98
N ASN A 6 -3.61 6.27 14.43
CA ASN A 6 -3.91 5.30 15.48
C ASN A 6 -3.76 3.83 15.03
N ILE A 7 -3.12 3.61 13.88
CA ILE A 7 -2.92 2.29 13.28
C ILE A 7 -1.44 1.93 13.41
N TRP A 8 -1.15 0.87 14.16
CA TRP A 8 0.19 0.28 14.19
C TRP A 8 0.39 -0.59 12.94
N LYS A 9 1.39 -0.24 12.13
CA LYS A 9 1.68 -0.92 10.86
C LYS A 9 2.70 -2.05 11.08
N PRO A 10 2.48 -3.22 10.48
CA PRO A 10 3.42 -4.33 10.58
C PRO A 10 4.78 -3.94 9.97
N PHE A 11 5.86 -4.43 10.59
CA PHE A 11 7.25 -4.24 10.14
C PHE A 11 7.66 -2.76 9.89
N THR A 12 7.00 -1.80 10.55
CA THR A 12 7.26 -0.36 10.40
C THR A 12 7.79 0.24 11.70
N ILE A 13 8.87 1.04 11.63
CA ILE A 13 9.39 1.76 12.80
C ILE A 13 8.70 3.13 12.88
N SER A 14 7.58 3.20 13.60
CA SER A 14 6.63 4.34 13.56
C SER A 14 7.23 5.72 13.79
N LYS A 15 8.35 5.84 14.50
CA LYS A 15 8.98 7.14 14.80
C LYS A 15 9.83 7.71 13.66
N VAL A 16 10.35 6.85 12.78
CA VAL A 16 11.37 7.23 11.79
C VAL A 16 11.04 6.81 10.36
N SER A 17 10.17 5.82 10.19
CA SER A 17 9.71 5.40 8.86
C SER A 17 8.89 6.53 8.23
N PRO A 18 9.05 6.78 6.92
CA PRO A 18 8.18 7.71 6.21
C PRO A 18 6.75 7.19 6.19
N ASP A 19 5.79 8.08 5.94
CA ASP A 19 4.42 7.68 5.69
C ASP A 19 4.38 6.74 4.46
N PRO A 20 3.64 5.62 4.53
CA PRO A 20 3.53 4.72 3.39
C PRO A 20 2.75 5.37 2.27
N LEU A 21 2.97 4.90 1.04
CA LEU A 21 2.15 5.27 -0.10
C LEU A 21 0.70 4.83 0.14
N THR A 22 -0.24 5.76 0.01
CA THR A 22 -1.67 5.46 0.14
C THR A 22 -2.20 4.86 -1.15
N VAL A 23 -2.57 3.59 -1.10
CA VAL A 23 -3.26 2.88 -2.19
C VAL A 23 -4.75 3.20 -2.09
N LYS A 24 -5.31 3.73 -3.18
CA LYS A 24 -6.72 4.10 -3.33
C LYS A 24 -7.57 2.92 -3.81
N SER A 25 -7.05 2.14 -4.76
CA SER A 25 -7.73 0.96 -5.32
C SER A 25 -6.72 0.00 -5.95
N GLY A 26 -7.16 -1.21 -6.29
CA GLY A 26 -6.39 -2.17 -7.08
C GLY A 26 -7.25 -2.78 -8.18
N LYS A 27 -6.64 -3.09 -9.34
CA LYS A 27 -7.29 -3.82 -10.43
C LYS A 27 -6.31 -4.67 -11.22
N GLY A 28 -6.55 -5.97 -11.31
CA GLY A 28 -5.65 -6.96 -11.89
C GLY A 28 -4.27 -6.87 -11.25
N LEU A 29 -3.26 -6.60 -12.05
CA LEU A 29 -1.86 -6.44 -11.60
C LEU A 29 -1.56 -5.09 -10.93
N TYR A 30 -2.46 -4.11 -11.00
CA TYR A 30 -2.14 -2.72 -10.65
C TYR A 30 -2.72 -2.29 -9.30
N LEU A 31 -1.95 -1.48 -8.58
CA LEU A 31 -2.39 -0.63 -7.48
C LEU A 31 -2.44 0.82 -7.98
N GLU A 32 -3.54 1.52 -7.74
CA GLU A 32 -3.69 2.96 -7.98
C GLU A 32 -3.44 3.71 -6.66
N LEU A 33 -2.53 4.68 -6.70
CA LEU A 33 -2.27 5.58 -5.56
C LEU A 33 -3.22 6.79 -5.58
N GLU A 34 -3.35 7.47 -4.45
CA GLU A 34 -4.12 8.72 -4.34
C GLU A 34 -3.63 9.82 -5.32
N ASP A 35 -2.35 9.83 -5.67
CA ASP A 35 -1.77 10.79 -6.63
C ASP A 35 -1.97 10.38 -8.11
N GLY A 36 -2.72 9.29 -8.36
CA GLY A 36 -3.03 8.80 -9.71
C GLY A 36 -1.97 7.91 -10.33
N ARG A 37 -0.81 7.69 -9.68
CA ARG A 37 0.19 6.73 -10.17
C ARG A 37 -0.34 5.31 -10.10
N ARG A 38 0.03 4.51 -11.10
CA ARG A 38 -0.25 3.06 -11.14
C ARG A 38 1.03 2.27 -10.93
N ILE A 39 1.06 1.43 -9.90
CA ILE A 39 2.18 0.55 -9.55
C ILE A 39 1.79 -0.90 -9.83
N LYS A 40 2.71 -1.73 -10.32
CA LYS A 40 2.48 -3.16 -10.48
C LYS A 40 2.72 -3.89 -9.16
N ASP A 41 1.75 -4.68 -8.70
CA ASP A 41 1.89 -5.57 -7.56
C ASP A 41 2.64 -6.84 -7.97
N MET A 42 3.98 -6.79 -7.87
CA MET A 42 4.87 -7.87 -8.28
C MET A 42 5.02 -8.99 -7.24
N ILE A 43 4.27 -8.92 -6.13
CA ILE A 43 4.34 -9.91 -5.04
C ILE A 43 2.96 -10.48 -4.67
N SER A 44 1.93 -10.22 -5.47
CA SER A 44 0.56 -10.64 -5.20
C SER A 44 0.08 -10.28 -3.80
N SER A 45 0.42 -9.07 -3.33
CA SER A 45 0.06 -8.53 -2.01
C SER A 45 0.35 -9.49 -0.86
N TRP A 46 1.62 -9.88 -0.73
CA TRP A 46 2.06 -10.96 0.15
C TRP A 46 1.51 -12.33 -0.24
N TRP A 47 1.62 -12.66 -1.53
CA TRP A 47 1.38 -14.00 -2.06
C TRP A 47 -0.07 -14.50 -1.96
N VAL A 48 -1.02 -13.65 -1.54
CA VAL A 48 -2.43 -14.04 -1.37
C VAL A 48 -3.29 -13.69 -2.58
N ASN A 49 -2.85 -12.78 -3.44
CA ASN A 49 -3.67 -12.27 -4.54
C ASN A 49 -3.24 -12.83 -5.91
N LEU A 50 -3.46 -14.13 -6.12
CA LEU A 50 -3.02 -14.85 -7.31
C LEU A 50 -3.74 -14.39 -8.60
N HIS A 51 -5.02 -14.09 -8.52
CA HIS A 51 -5.85 -13.71 -9.67
C HIS A 51 -5.90 -12.19 -9.91
N GLY A 52 -5.20 -11.41 -9.08
CA GLY A 52 -5.16 -9.97 -9.15
C GLY A 52 -6.32 -9.29 -8.41
N HIS A 53 -6.18 -7.97 -8.24
CA HIS A 53 -7.12 -7.12 -7.51
C HIS A 53 -8.43 -6.90 -8.29
N ALA A 54 -9.54 -6.62 -7.61
CA ALA A 54 -10.88 -6.46 -8.20
C ALA A 54 -11.34 -5.00 -8.21
#